data_AF-D9VR09-F1
#
_entry.id   AF-D9VR09-F1
#
_cell.length_a   1.000
_cell.length_b   1.000
_cell.length_c   1.000
_cell.angle_alpha   90.00
_cell.angle_beta   90.00
_cell.angle_gamma   90.00
#
_symmetry.space_group_name_H-M   'P 1'
#
loop_
_entity.id
_entity.type
_entity.pdbx_description
1 polymer ?
#
loop_
_entity_poly.entity_id
_entity_poly.type
_entity_poly.pdbx_seq_one_letter_code
_entity_poly.pdbx_strand_id
1 'polypeptide(L)'
;MVIGSKPEGGVAACYRCVRIYARRSRFVTRLTRGDGMAFDRRTFMGASAATGAAVAVAGATSSPAAAATAPSKGSKTYAFTVMGTTDLHGNVFNWDYFTDKEFDDKAHNDVGLAKISTLVEQVRAEKGRCNTLLIDAGDTIQGTQLSYYYAKVDPITARRGPVHPMAQAMNAIGYDAAALGNHEFNYGIPVLRKFEEQCRFPLLGANALDAKTLRPAFAPYSMHRLRTPHGRDVKVAVLGLTNPGIAIWDKANVQGKMTFPGLEEQAAKYVPRLRSMGADVVIVSAHSGSSGTSSYGDQLPYVENAAGLVAEQVPGIDAILVGARAHGDPGVPGGRTRRPARTWCCRSR
;
A
#
# COMPACT_ATOMS: atom_id res chain seq x y z
N MET A 1 -2.58 -7.19 2.70
CA MET A 1 -3.21 -6.49 3.86
C MET A 1 -3.75 -5.16 3.38
N VAL A 2 -5.03 -4.84 3.60
CA VAL A 2 -5.62 -3.53 3.26
C VAL A 2 -5.52 -2.61 4.47
N ILE A 3 -4.88 -1.45 4.31
CA ILE A 3 -4.61 -0.51 5.40
C ILE A 3 -5.55 0.70 5.26
N GLY A 4 -6.63 0.73 6.05
CA GLY A 4 -7.57 1.87 6.12
C GLY A 4 -7.93 2.27 7.56
N SER A 5 -8.25 3.54 7.79
CA SER A 5 -8.43 4.18 9.11
C SER A 5 -9.90 4.52 9.42
N LYS A 6 -10.45 4.19 10.59
CA LYS A 6 -11.75 4.75 11.02
C LYS A 6 -11.56 6.15 11.60
N PRO A 7 -12.33 7.15 11.13
CA PRO A 7 -12.82 8.21 12.01
C PRO A 7 -14.35 8.29 11.95
N GLU A 8 -14.98 8.54 13.09
CA GLU A 8 -16.39 8.94 13.16
C GLU A 8 -16.45 10.42 12.80
N GLY A 9 -16.92 10.73 11.59
CA GLY A 9 -17.34 12.08 11.15
C GLY A 9 -16.30 13.20 11.17
N GLY A 10 -15.76 13.55 10.00
CA GLY A 10 -14.87 14.71 9.82
C GLY A 10 -13.59 14.35 9.07
N VAL A 11 -13.09 15.27 8.23
CA VAL A 11 -11.91 15.09 7.37
C VAL A 11 -10.66 15.02 8.26
N ALA A 12 -10.39 13.83 8.80
CA ALA A 12 -9.19 13.56 9.59
C ALA A 12 -8.13 12.90 8.70
N ALA A 13 -7.04 13.62 8.42
CA ALA A 13 -5.84 13.05 7.81
C ALA A 13 -5.33 11.91 8.71
N CYS A 14 -5.55 10.68 8.27
CA CYS A 14 -5.31 9.51 9.09
C CYS A 14 -3.90 8.95 8.89
N TYR A 15 -3.12 8.91 9.96
CA TYR A 15 -1.80 8.29 9.99
C TYR A 15 -1.89 6.83 10.44
N ARG A 16 -1.30 5.89 9.68
CA ARG A 16 -1.20 4.47 10.08
C ARG A 16 0.20 3.91 9.83
N CYS A 17 0.77 3.30 10.87
CA CYS A 17 2.07 2.62 10.83
C CYS A 17 1.85 1.11 10.69
N VAL A 18 2.44 0.50 9.65
CA VAL A 18 2.38 -0.96 9.45
C VAL A 18 3.78 -1.55 9.46
N ARG A 19 3.94 -2.58 10.29
CA ARG A 19 5.19 -3.34 10.43
C ARG A 19 5.11 -4.59 9.57
N ILE A 20 5.95 -4.68 8.54
CA ILE A 20 6.00 -5.83 7.62
C ILE A 20 7.20 -6.69 8.00
N TYR A 21 7.00 -8.01 8.04
CA TYR A 21 8.02 -8.99 8.39
C TYR A 21 8.51 -9.73 7.14
N ALA A 22 9.80 -9.62 6.82
CA ALA A 22 10.41 -10.41 5.76
C ALA A 22 10.95 -11.74 6.33
N ARG A 23 10.56 -12.88 5.72
CA ARG A 23 11.08 -14.23 6.05
C ARG A 23 11.91 -14.81 4.91
N ARG A 24 12.86 -15.68 5.28
CA ARG A 24 13.72 -16.42 4.34
C ARG A 24 13.02 -17.69 3.85
N SER A 25 12.56 -17.72 2.60
CA SER A 25 12.22 -18.97 1.91
C SER A 25 13.45 -19.44 1.13
N ARG A 26 13.99 -20.62 1.48
CA ARG A 26 15.02 -21.27 0.64
C ARG A 26 14.28 -21.92 -0.53
N PHE A 27 14.43 -21.39 -1.74
CA PHE A 27 14.21 -22.18 -2.95
C PHE A 27 15.33 -23.21 -3.03
N VAL A 28 14.98 -24.49 -2.89
CA VAL A 28 15.82 -25.60 -3.35
C VAL A 28 15.08 -26.18 -4.55
N THR A 29 15.48 -25.76 -5.74
CA THR A 29 15.11 -26.45 -6.98
C THR A 29 15.86 -27.78 -6.95
N ARG A 30 15.18 -28.88 -6.64
CA ARG A 30 15.69 -30.21 -6.92
C ARG A 30 15.01 -30.69 -8.19
N LEU A 31 15.71 -30.55 -9.32
CA LEU A 31 15.43 -31.34 -10.50
C LEU A 31 15.66 -32.81 -10.12
N THR A 32 14.61 -33.63 -10.21
CA THR A 32 14.75 -35.06 -10.42
C THR A 32 13.79 -35.48 -11.51
N ARG A 33 14.36 -36.19 -12.49
CA ARG A 33 13.77 -36.79 -13.68
C ARG A 33 12.44 -37.48 -13.38
N GLY A 34 11.54 -37.37 -14.36
CA GLY A 34 10.29 -38.11 -14.39
C GLY A 34 10.53 -39.60 -14.57
N ASP A 35 9.59 -40.35 -14.02
CA ASP A 35 9.05 -41.58 -14.59
C ASP A 35 7.58 -41.62 -14.17
N GLY A 36 6.72 -41.89 -15.15
CA GLY A 36 5.27 -41.83 -14.99
C GLY A 36 4.71 -43.03 -14.26
N MET A 37 3.62 -42.82 -13.55
CA MET A 37 2.51 -43.77 -13.48
C MET A 37 1.26 -43.06 -12.97
N ALA A 38 0.15 -43.30 -13.66
CA ALA A 38 -1.16 -42.74 -13.39
C ALA A 38 -1.71 -43.22 -12.03
N PHE A 39 -2.33 -42.31 -11.28
CA PHE A 39 -3.14 -42.67 -10.11
C PHE A 39 -4.57 -42.97 -10.56
N ASP A 40 -4.96 -44.25 -10.50
CA ASP A 40 -6.36 -44.66 -10.55
C ASP A 40 -6.96 -44.69 -9.13
N ARG A 41 -8.18 -44.18 -9.02
CA ARG A 41 -8.98 -44.03 -7.80
C ARG A 41 -9.79 -45.31 -7.58
N ARG A 42 -9.20 -46.40 -7.09
CA ARG A 42 -9.96 -47.60 -6.61
C ARG A 42 -9.03 -48.65 -5.99
N THR A 43 -8.68 -48.51 -4.72
CA THR A 43 -8.47 -49.65 -3.79
C THR A 43 -8.28 -49.10 -2.38
N PHE A 44 -9.41 -48.67 -1.82
CA PHE A 44 -9.58 -48.49 -0.39
C PHE A 44 -10.21 -49.80 0.13
N MET A 45 -9.66 -50.32 1.23
CA MET A 45 -10.17 -51.39 2.12
C MET A 45 -9.71 -52.85 1.88
N GLY A 46 -9.21 -53.42 2.97
CA GLY A 46 -8.97 -54.85 3.23
C GLY A 46 -7.95 -54.97 4.38
N ALA A 47 -8.36 -54.88 5.66
CA ALA A 47 -8.76 -56.02 6.52
C ALA A 47 -7.54 -56.94 6.82
N SER A 48 -7.14 -57.39 8.01
CA SER A 48 -7.71 -57.60 9.36
C SER A 48 -6.49 -57.90 10.28
N ALA A 49 -6.39 -57.43 11.53
CA ALA A 49 -6.89 -58.00 12.80
C ALA A 49 -6.41 -59.44 13.19
N ALA A 50 -5.76 -59.52 14.36
CA ALA A 50 -5.62 -60.65 15.33
C ALA A 50 -4.67 -61.82 14.94
N THR A 51 -3.88 -62.52 15.78
CA THR A 51 -3.76 -62.75 17.24
C THR A 51 -2.34 -63.38 17.44
N GLY A 52 -1.52 -63.06 18.45
CA GLY A 52 -1.47 -63.81 19.72
C GLY A 52 -0.16 -64.59 19.98
N ALA A 53 0.58 -64.14 21.00
CA ALA A 53 1.50 -64.85 21.92
C ALA A 53 2.79 -65.58 21.44
N ALA A 54 3.95 -65.04 21.84
CA ALA A 54 5.02 -65.81 22.52
C ALA A 54 5.97 -64.84 23.26
N VAL A 55 6.10 -65.03 24.57
CA VAL A 55 7.00 -64.30 25.47
C VAL A 55 8.35 -65.00 25.49
N ALA A 56 9.44 -64.28 25.23
CA ALA A 56 10.77 -64.65 25.69
C ALA A 56 11.55 -63.39 26.09
N VAL A 57 11.84 -63.33 27.39
CA VAL A 57 12.60 -62.28 28.06
C VAL A 57 14.07 -62.38 27.64
N ALA A 58 14.59 -61.32 27.03
CA ALA A 58 16.02 -61.02 27.02
C ALA A 58 16.17 -59.52 27.23
N GLY A 59 16.69 -59.16 28.41
CA GLY A 59 16.96 -57.79 28.79
C GLY A 59 18.00 -57.15 27.89
N ALA A 60 17.60 -56.09 27.23
CA ALA A 60 18.46 -54.99 26.86
C ALA A 60 17.66 -53.73 27.11
N THR A 61 18.06 -52.94 28.10
CA THR A 61 17.54 -51.59 28.33
C THR A 61 17.94 -50.73 27.13
N SER A 62 17.13 -50.73 26.07
CA SER A 62 17.18 -49.69 25.07
C SER A 62 16.60 -48.44 25.70
N SER A 63 17.44 -47.59 26.28
CA SER A 63 17.08 -46.19 26.50
C SER A 63 16.51 -45.67 25.19
N PRO A 64 15.31 -45.05 25.17
CA PRO A 64 14.93 -44.30 24.00
C PRO A 64 15.98 -43.21 23.87
N ALA A 65 16.86 -43.34 22.87
CA ALA A 65 17.67 -42.23 22.42
C ALA A 65 16.67 -41.15 22.06
N ALA A 66 16.47 -40.20 22.97
CA ALA A 66 15.76 -38.97 22.70
C ALA A 66 16.46 -38.40 21.49
N ALA A 67 15.82 -38.54 20.32
CA ALA A 67 16.25 -37.87 19.12
C ALA A 67 16.24 -36.39 19.51
N ALA A 68 17.43 -35.88 19.82
CA ALA A 68 17.65 -34.48 20.07
C ALA A 68 17.16 -33.79 18.80
N THR A 69 15.97 -33.23 18.90
CA THR A 69 15.42 -32.34 17.89
C THR A 69 16.45 -31.23 17.80
N ALA A 70 17.29 -31.30 16.76
CA ALA A 70 18.25 -30.25 16.46
C ALA A 70 17.47 -28.94 16.52
N PRO A 71 17.91 -27.93 17.30
CA PRO A 71 17.19 -26.70 17.42
C PRO A 71 17.02 -26.18 15.99
N SER A 72 15.77 -26.15 15.52
CA SER A 72 15.49 -25.54 14.22
C SER A 72 16.08 -24.15 14.32
N LYS A 73 17.11 -23.83 13.53
CA LYS A 73 17.66 -22.47 13.50
C LYS A 73 16.49 -21.55 13.21
N GLY A 74 15.97 -20.90 14.26
CA GLY A 74 14.75 -20.11 14.18
C GLY A 74 14.91 -19.13 13.03
N SER A 75 13.90 -19.03 12.16
CA SER A 75 13.98 -18.12 11.03
C SER A 75 14.19 -16.70 11.58
N LYS A 76 15.37 -16.13 11.35
CA LYS A 76 15.64 -14.73 11.69
C LYS A 76 14.59 -13.89 10.98
N THR A 77 13.82 -13.16 11.77
CA THR A 77 12.73 -12.31 11.30
C THR A 77 13.22 -10.88 11.37
N TYR A 78 13.12 -10.17 10.25
CA TYR A 78 13.47 -8.76 10.14
C TYR A 78 12.21 -7.95 9.90
N ALA A 79 12.23 -6.69 10.33
CA ALA A 79 11.09 -5.80 10.20
C ALA A 79 11.52 -4.40 9.78
N PHE A 80 10.74 -3.83 8.89
CA PHE A 80 10.78 -2.43 8.52
C PHE A 80 9.40 -1.81 8.70
N THR A 81 9.35 -0.49 8.68
CA THR A 81 8.13 0.27 8.92
C THR A 81 7.74 1.05 7.67
N VAL A 82 6.46 1.01 7.32
CA VAL A 82 5.88 1.90 6.30
C VAL A 82 4.82 2.77 6.95
N MET A 83 4.94 4.06 6.69
CA MET A 83 4.06 5.12 7.14
C MET A 83 3.31 5.64 5.90
N GLY A 84 2.00 5.81 6.04
CA GLY A 84 1.13 6.29 4.98
C GLY A 84 0.37 7.52 5.43
N THR A 85 0.28 8.52 4.54
CA THR A 85 -0.75 9.58 4.58
C THR A 85 -1.66 9.46 3.37
N THR A 86 -2.81 10.11 3.44
CA THR A 86 -3.79 10.19 2.35
C THR A 86 -4.68 11.40 2.58
N ASP A 87 -5.26 11.93 1.51
CA ASP A 87 -6.32 12.95 1.55
C ASP A 87 -5.90 14.17 2.39
N LEU A 88 -4.65 14.61 2.21
CA LEU A 88 -4.09 15.77 2.93
C LEU A 88 -4.80 17.07 2.57
N HIS A 89 -5.37 17.15 1.37
CA HIS A 89 -6.21 18.21 0.87
C HIS A 89 -5.67 19.65 1.01
N GLY A 90 -4.35 19.82 0.97
CA GLY A 90 -3.72 21.13 1.12
C GLY A 90 -3.62 21.64 2.56
N ASN A 91 -3.86 20.78 3.56
CA ASN A 91 -3.72 21.13 4.97
C ASN A 91 -2.24 21.05 5.37
N VAL A 92 -1.51 22.15 5.21
CA VAL A 92 -0.12 22.27 5.72
C VAL A 92 -0.11 22.46 7.24
N PHE A 93 -0.96 23.37 7.72
CA PHE A 93 -1.11 23.72 9.14
C PHE A 93 -2.45 23.24 9.69
N ASN A 94 -2.56 23.18 11.03
CA ASN A 94 -3.84 22.98 11.69
C ASN A 94 -4.64 24.28 11.68
N TRP A 95 -5.15 24.69 10.52
CA TRP A 95 -5.81 25.99 10.36
C TRP A 95 -7.02 25.89 9.45
N ASP A 96 -8.13 26.48 9.88
CA ASP A 96 -9.30 26.71 9.07
C ASP A 96 -9.26 28.12 8.48
N TYR A 97 -9.00 28.20 7.18
CA TYR A 97 -8.92 29.46 6.43
C TYR A 97 -10.28 30.13 6.21
N PHE A 98 -11.41 29.43 6.45
CA PHE A 98 -12.74 30.05 6.37
C PHE A 98 -13.06 30.87 7.62
N THR A 99 -12.75 30.32 8.80
CA THR A 99 -13.05 30.96 10.09
C THR A 99 -11.87 31.73 10.68
N ASP A 100 -10.70 31.62 10.04
CA ASP A 100 -9.42 32.21 10.46
C ASP A 100 -9.03 31.82 11.89
N LYS A 101 -9.11 30.51 12.17
CA LYS A 101 -8.82 29.92 13.48
C LYS A 101 -8.10 28.59 13.33
N GLU A 102 -7.51 28.12 14.43
CA GLU A 102 -7.05 26.74 14.52
C GLU A 102 -8.23 25.80 14.21
N PHE A 103 -7.98 24.80 13.36
CA PHE A 103 -9.00 23.83 13.01
C PHE A 103 -9.31 22.95 14.22
N ASP A 104 -10.59 22.86 14.56
CA ASP A 104 -11.12 22.04 15.65
C ASP A 104 -12.52 21.56 15.24
N ASP A 105 -12.67 20.26 15.00
CA ASP A 105 -13.96 19.68 14.68
C ASP A 105 -14.73 19.26 15.96
N LYS A 106 -15.96 18.75 15.79
CA LYS A 106 -16.79 18.33 16.93
C LYS A 106 -16.16 17.20 17.77
N ALA A 107 -15.21 16.48 17.22
CA ALA A 107 -14.50 15.38 17.88
C ALA A 107 -13.12 15.82 18.40
N HIS A 108 -12.80 17.11 18.32
CA HIS A 108 -11.51 17.68 18.67
C HIS A 108 -10.33 17.09 17.90
N ASN A 109 -10.56 16.78 16.62
CA ASN A 109 -9.50 16.33 15.73
C ASN A 109 -8.67 17.51 15.22
N ASP A 110 -7.38 17.25 15.11
CA ASP A 110 -6.43 18.12 14.46
C ASP A 110 -6.18 17.69 13.00
N VAL A 111 -5.90 18.66 12.14
CA VAL A 111 -5.41 18.46 10.77
C VAL A 111 -4.02 19.06 10.60
N GLY A 112 -3.42 18.82 9.44
CA GLY A 112 -2.20 19.51 9.04
C GLY A 112 -0.96 18.64 9.02
N LEU A 113 -0.22 18.76 7.92
CA LEU A 113 1.03 18.07 7.70
C LEU A 113 2.11 18.42 8.75
N ALA A 114 2.05 19.61 9.35
CA ALA A 114 2.93 20.04 10.45
C ALA A 114 2.77 19.20 11.74
N LYS A 115 1.57 18.69 12.05
CA LYS A 115 1.39 17.77 13.20
C LYS A 115 1.86 16.36 12.83
N ILE A 116 1.63 15.94 11.57
CA ILE A 116 2.10 14.65 11.05
C ILE A 116 3.63 14.56 11.05
N SER A 117 4.35 15.66 10.78
CA SER A 117 5.83 15.64 10.78
C SER A 117 6.39 15.18 12.13
N THR A 118 5.81 15.62 13.24
CA THR A 118 6.22 15.21 14.59
C THR A 118 6.07 13.69 14.78
N LEU A 119 4.96 13.11 14.32
CA LEU A 119 4.72 11.66 14.40
C LEU A 119 5.71 10.87 13.52
N VAL A 120 5.99 11.37 12.32
CA VAL A 120 6.97 10.78 11.40
C VAL A 120 8.37 10.80 12.02
N GLU A 121 8.77 11.92 12.63
CA GLU A 121 10.07 12.07 13.29
C GLU A 121 10.19 11.13 14.49
N GLN A 122 9.15 11.01 15.32
CA GLN A 122 9.12 10.06 16.42
C GLN A 122 9.33 8.61 15.95
N VAL A 123 8.62 8.18 14.90
CA VAL A 123 8.80 6.83 14.36
C VAL A 123 10.18 6.63 13.74
N ARG A 124 10.73 7.65 13.08
CA ARG A 124 12.10 7.58 12.52
C ARG A 124 13.17 7.55 13.61
N ALA A 125 12.96 8.23 14.73
CA ALA A 125 13.85 8.15 15.88
C ALA A 125 13.81 6.75 16.51
N GLU A 126 12.63 6.14 16.61
CA GLU A 126 12.46 4.81 17.21
C GLU A 126 12.96 3.67 16.30
N LYS A 127 12.68 3.76 14.99
CA LYS A 127 12.93 2.66 14.04
C LYS A 127 14.17 2.84 13.17
N GLY A 128 14.69 4.06 13.10
CA GLY A 128 15.79 4.48 12.22
C GLY A 128 15.31 4.85 10.82
N ARG A 129 15.74 6.02 10.31
CA ARG A 129 15.32 6.56 9.00
C ARG A 129 15.55 5.60 7.82
N CYS A 130 16.62 4.82 7.84
CA CYS A 130 16.93 3.84 6.78
C CYS A 130 16.05 2.58 6.81
N ASN A 131 15.26 2.38 7.86
CA ASN A 131 14.35 1.25 8.06
C ASN A 131 12.87 1.67 8.02
N THR A 132 12.62 2.91 7.62
CA THR A 132 11.28 3.49 7.49
C THR A 132 11.06 3.97 6.07
N LEU A 133 9.84 3.83 5.58
CA LEU A 133 9.37 4.40 4.31
C LEU A 133 8.14 5.27 4.59
N LEU A 134 8.08 6.47 4.04
CA LEU A 134 6.93 7.37 4.11
C LEU A 134 6.33 7.56 2.72
N ILE A 135 5.09 7.15 2.54
CA ILE A 135 4.37 7.27 1.27
C ILE A 135 3.04 8.01 1.45
N ASP A 136 2.57 8.62 0.38
CA ASP A 136 1.25 9.27 0.34
C ASP A 136 0.35 8.59 -0.71
N ALA A 137 -0.96 8.59 -0.46
CA ALA A 137 -1.97 7.98 -1.33
C ALA A 137 -2.78 8.96 -2.16
N GLY A 138 -2.38 10.23 -2.29
CA GLY A 138 -3.00 11.21 -3.18
C GLY A 138 -3.99 12.15 -2.51
N ASP A 139 -4.58 13.03 -3.31
CA ASP A 139 -5.40 14.18 -2.90
C ASP A 139 -4.66 15.10 -1.92
N THR A 140 -3.56 15.65 -2.41
CA THR A 140 -2.61 16.48 -1.68
C THR A 140 -2.74 17.96 -2.00
N ILE A 141 -2.90 18.32 -3.29
CA ILE A 141 -2.67 19.71 -3.76
C ILE A 141 -3.95 20.53 -3.98
N GLN A 142 -5.08 20.06 -3.46
CA GLN A 142 -6.38 20.71 -3.60
C GLN A 142 -7.21 20.44 -2.34
N GLY A 143 -8.04 21.42 -1.94
CA GLY A 143 -8.99 21.27 -0.83
C GLY A 143 -9.06 22.51 0.07
N THR A 144 -7.93 23.16 0.32
CA THR A 144 -7.86 24.42 1.09
C THR A 144 -7.68 25.67 0.23
N GLN A 145 -8.03 26.83 0.78
CA GLN A 145 -7.78 28.15 0.21
C GLN A 145 -6.29 28.38 -0.04
N LEU A 146 -5.41 27.84 0.81
CA LEU A 146 -3.97 27.87 0.60
C LEU A 146 -3.61 27.25 -0.75
N SER A 147 -4.12 26.05 -1.04
CA SER A 147 -3.84 25.37 -2.30
C SER A 147 -4.49 26.07 -3.50
N TYR A 148 -5.71 26.59 -3.32
CA TYR A 148 -6.38 27.40 -4.34
C TYR A 148 -5.59 28.67 -4.69
N TYR A 149 -5.08 29.38 -3.69
CA TYR A 149 -4.28 30.59 -3.87
C TYR A 149 -3.06 30.34 -4.76
N TYR A 150 -2.30 29.28 -4.47
CA TYR A 150 -1.13 28.89 -5.26
C TYR A 150 -1.44 28.19 -6.59
N ALA A 151 -2.71 27.86 -6.84
CA ALA A 151 -3.16 27.34 -8.12
C ALA A 151 -3.73 28.43 -9.05
N LYS A 152 -4.33 29.50 -8.50
CA LYS A 152 -5.12 30.48 -9.27
C LYS A 152 -4.74 31.95 -9.05
N VAL A 153 -4.37 32.34 -7.83
CA VAL A 153 -4.13 33.75 -7.47
C VAL A 153 -2.66 34.11 -7.67
N ASP A 154 -1.75 33.35 -7.07
CA ASP A 154 -0.30 33.44 -7.31
C ASP A 154 0.20 32.06 -7.79
N PRO A 155 -0.05 31.73 -9.07
CA PRO A 155 0.11 30.36 -9.55
C PRO A 155 1.57 29.93 -9.58
N ILE A 156 1.85 28.72 -9.08
CA ILE A 156 3.19 28.09 -9.14
C ILE A 156 3.74 27.97 -10.58
N THR A 157 2.87 28.01 -11.59
CA THR A 157 3.24 27.95 -13.01
C THR A 157 3.72 29.28 -13.58
N ALA A 158 3.65 30.38 -12.82
CA ALA A 158 4.21 31.66 -13.26
C ALA A 158 5.74 31.56 -13.46
N ARG A 159 6.31 32.43 -14.32
CA ARG A 159 7.74 32.41 -14.68
C ARG A 159 8.68 32.51 -13.47
N ARG A 160 8.24 33.18 -12.40
CA ARG A 160 8.89 33.25 -11.08
C ARG A 160 7.90 32.85 -9.99
N GLY A 161 7.07 31.85 -10.29
CA GLY A 161 6.04 31.39 -9.40
C GLY A 161 6.63 30.83 -8.10
N PRO A 162 5.86 30.90 -7.01
CA PRO A 162 6.26 30.36 -5.73
C PRO A 162 6.39 28.83 -5.77
N VAL A 163 7.01 28.27 -4.72
CA VAL A 163 6.98 26.83 -4.47
C VAL A 163 5.64 26.48 -3.82
N HIS A 164 4.98 25.43 -4.29
CA HIS A 164 3.74 24.98 -3.68
C HIS A 164 3.99 24.62 -2.19
N PRO A 165 3.22 25.15 -1.23
CA PRO A 165 3.44 24.90 0.20
C PRO A 165 3.45 23.43 0.56
N MET A 166 2.55 22.62 -0.03
CA MET A 166 2.57 21.16 0.16
C MET A 166 3.87 20.51 -0.34
N ALA A 167 4.40 20.93 -1.50
CA ALA A 167 5.66 20.39 -2.02
C ALA A 167 6.80 20.73 -1.06
N GLN A 168 6.85 21.99 -0.59
CA GLN A 168 7.86 22.43 0.38
C GLN A 168 7.80 21.63 1.68
N ALA A 169 6.60 21.45 2.25
CA ALA A 169 6.40 20.72 3.50
C ALA A 169 6.70 19.21 3.34
N MET A 170 6.20 18.56 2.30
CA MET A 170 6.47 17.14 2.04
C MET A 170 7.96 16.89 1.76
N ASN A 171 8.63 17.80 1.06
CA ASN A 171 10.07 17.73 0.86
C ASN A 171 10.86 17.87 2.16
N ALA A 172 10.44 18.76 3.06
CA ALA A 172 11.08 18.96 4.37
C ALA A 172 10.93 17.72 5.25
N ILE A 173 9.74 17.13 5.28
CA ILE A 173 9.48 15.86 5.99
C ILE A 173 10.27 14.73 5.31
N GLY A 174 10.41 14.77 3.99
CA GLY A 174 11.11 13.76 3.20
C GLY A 174 10.25 12.54 2.98
N TYR A 175 9.18 12.71 2.20
CA TYR A 175 8.42 11.62 1.60
C TYR A 175 9.28 10.84 0.60
N ASP A 176 9.01 9.54 0.47
CA ASP A 176 9.73 8.64 -0.43
C ASP A 176 8.99 8.44 -1.77
N ALA A 177 7.65 8.54 -1.77
CA ALA A 177 6.80 8.56 -2.96
C ALA A 177 5.38 9.03 -2.62
N ALA A 178 4.63 9.51 -3.60
CA ALA A 178 3.20 9.81 -3.47
C ALA A 178 2.42 9.26 -4.67
N ALA A 179 1.25 8.67 -4.45
CA ALA A 179 0.34 8.34 -5.54
C ALA A 179 -0.45 9.59 -5.98
N LEU A 180 -0.87 9.61 -7.24
CA LEU A 180 -1.82 10.60 -7.73
C LEU A 180 -3.23 10.21 -7.31
N GLY A 181 -3.94 11.14 -6.69
CA GLY A 181 -5.38 11.10 -6.50
C GLY A 181 -6.14 11.82 -7.60
N ASN A 182 -7.46 11.93 -7.42
CA ASN A 182 -8.30 12.59 -8.41
C ASN A 182 -8.16 14.11 -8.38
N HIS A 183 -8.01 14.69 -7.19
CA HIS A 183 -7.95 16.13 -7.03
C HIS A 183 -6.63 16.75 -7.51
N GLU A 184 -5.60 15.95 -7.76
CA GLU A 184 -4.38 16.39 -8.45
C GLU A 184 -4.64 16.95 -9.87
N PHE A 185 -5.72 16.55 -10.52
CA PHE A 185 -6.04 16.95 -11.90
C PHE A 185 -6.94 18.19 -12.02
N ASN A 186 -7.54 18.65 -10.91
CA ASN A 186 -8.51 19.74 -10.86
C ASN A 186 -8.00 21.06 -11.45
N TYR A 187 -6.74 21.39 -11.19
CA TYR A 187 -6.12 22.63 -11.65
C TYR A 187 -5.44 22.50 -13.02
N GLY A 188 -5.55 21.33 -13.64
CA GLY A 188 -5.01 21.02 -14.96
C GLY A 188 -3.59 20.45 -14.92
N ILE A 189 -3.24 19.74 -16.00
CA ILE A 189 -1.96 19.04 -16.16
C ILE A 189 -0.73 19.95 -15.98
N PRO A 190 -0.70 21.22 -16.48
CA PRO A 190 0.47 22.08 -16.28
C PRO A 190 0.78 22.37 -14.81
N VAL A 191 -0.24 22.57 -13.97
CA VAL A 191 -0.05 22.81 -12.53
C VAL A 191 0.47 21.54 -11.87
N LEU A 192 -0.11 20.38 -12.21
CA LEU A 192 0.35 19.08 -11.69
C LEU A 192 1.80 18.78 -12.07
N ARG A 193 2.21 19.04 -13.31
CA ARG A 193 3.62 18.90 -13.73
C ARG A 193 4.54 19.86 -13.01
N LYS A 194 4.09 21.09 -12.77
CA LYS A 194 4.88 22.05 -12.01
C LYS A 194 5.05 21.62 -10.55
N PHE A 195 4.01 21.05 -9.95
CA PHE A 195 4.10 20.45 -8.63
C PHE A 195 5.05 19.25 -8.59
N GLU A 196 4.98 18.36 -9.59
CA GLU A 196 5.92 17.23 -9.77
C GLU A 196 7.38 17.72 -9.81
N GLU A 197 7.69 18.76 -10.59
CA GLU A 197 9.03 19.37 -10.66
C GLU A 197 9.51 19.92 -9.30
N GLN A 198 8.60 20.36 -8.44
CA GLN A 198 8.92 20.92 -7.13
C GLN A 198 9.12 19.84 -6.06
N CYS A 199 8.64 18.62 -6.27
CA CYS A 199 8.79 17.50 -5.35
C CYS A 199 10.17 16.83 -5.47
N ARG A 200 10.75 16.43 -4.33
CA ARG A 200 12.00 15.65 -4.23
C ARG A 200 11.77 14.13 -4.26
N PHE A 201 10.53 13.73 -4.46
CA PHE A 201 10.06 12.35 -4.52
C PHE A 201 9.16 12.19 -5.75
N PRO A 202 9.06 10.97 -6.31
CA PRO A 202 8.25 10.75 -7.50
C PRO A 202 6.75 10.75 -7.17
N LEU A 203 5.97 11.36 -8.07
CA LEU A 203 4.52 11.17 -8.12
C LEU A 203 4.21 9.94 -8.98
N LEU A 204 3.40 9.05 -8.43
CA LEU A 204 3.17 7.71 -8.97
C LEU A 204 1.75 7.59 -9.56
N GLY A 205 1.66 7.05 -10.77
CA GLY A 205 0.38 6.85 -11.45
C GLY A 205 0.49 5.84 -12.59
N ALA A 206 0.49 4.55 -12.27
CA ALA A 206 0.64 3.49 -13.26
C ALA A 206 -0.54 3.40 -14.25
N ASN A 207 -1.73 3.79 -13.80
CA ASN A 207 -2.93 3.87 -14.62
C ASN A 207 -3.24 5.30 -15.10
N ALA A 208 -2.32 6.25 -14.98
CA ALA A 208 -2.45 7.57 -15.59
C ALA A 208 -1.68 7.56 -16.92
N LEU A 209 -2.35 7.19 -18.01
CA LEU A 209 -1.71 7.00 -19.32
C LEU A 209 -1.89 8.22 -20.22
N ASP A 210 -0.90 8.49 -21.07
CA ASP A 210 -1.04 9.44 -22.17
C ASP A 210 -2.00 8.88 -23.24
N ALA A 211 -2.99 9.67 -23.66
CA ALA A 211 -4.07 9.19 -24.53
C ALA A 211 -3.61 8.82 -25.94
N LYS A 212 -2.46 9.34 -26.39
CA LYS A 212 -1.94 9.09 -27.75
C LYS A 212 -1.01 7.87 -27.78
N THR A 213 -0.14 7.76 -26.78
CA THR A 213 0.92 6.75 -26.75
C THR A 213 0.58 5.55 -25.88
N LEU A 214 -0.44 5.66 -25.02
CA LEU A 214 -0.82 4.66 -24.01
C LEU A 214 0.33 4.28 -23.07
N ARG A 215 1.34 5.15 -22.96
CA ARG A 215 2.44 5.01 -22.00
C ARG A 215 2.08 5.75 -20.71
N PRO A 216 2.59 5.30 -19.55
CA PRO A 216 2.41 6.03 -18.30
C PRO A 216 2.90 7.46 -18.45
N ALA A 217 2.01 8.42 -18.16
CA ALA A 217 2.36 9.83 -18.15
C ALA A 217 3.23 10.17 -16.93
N PHE A 218 3.03 9.46 -15.82
CA PHE A 218 3.79 9.59 -14.59
C PHE A 218 4.57 8.31 -14.31
N ALA A 219 5.53 8.37 -13.38
CA ALA A 219 6.25 7.19 -12.97
C ALA A 219 5.26 6.13 -12.45
N PRO A 220 5.24 4.89 -12.97
CA PRO A 220 4.29 3.89 -12.50
C PRO A 220 4.60 3.43 -11.07
N TYR A 221 5.89 3.34 -10.73
CA TYR A 221 6.36 2.83 -9.45
C TYR A 221 7.68 3.48 -9.02
N SER A 222 8.04 3.30 -7.75
CA SER A 222 9.36 3.59 -7.20
C SER A 222 9.94 2.36 -6.48
N MET A 223 11.27 2.23 -6.49
CA MET A 223 11.98 1.12 -5.85
C MET A 223 12.86 1.66 -4.74
N HIS A 224 12.63 1.19 -3.53
CA HIS A 224 13.33 1.63 -2.32
C HIS A 224 14.10 0.49 -1.69
N ARG A 225 15.25 0.81 -1.11
CA ARG A 225 16.08 -0.16 -0.40
C ARG A 225 16.09 0.18 1.08
N LEU A 226 15.44 -0.64 1.89
CA LEU A 226 15.37 -0.47 3.34
C LEU A 226 16.42 -1.33 4.03
N ARG A 227 17.17 -0.73 4.96
CA ARG A 227 18.19 -1.40 5.76
C ARG A 227 17.57 -1.85 7.08
N THR A 228 17.36 -3.16 7.22
CA THR A 228 16.78 -3.72 8.44
C THR A 228 17.83 -3.88 9.53
N PRO A 229 17.53 -3.55 10.79
CA PRO A 229 18.43 -3.85 11.90
C PRO A 229 18.71 -5.35 11.97
N HIS A 230 19.99 -5.71 11.88
CA HIS A 230 20.50 -7.09 11.97
C HIS A 230 20.12 -8.03 10.81
N GLY A 231 19.53 -7.50 9.73
CA GLY A 231 19.10 -8.28 8.56
C GLY A 231 19.71 -7.86 7.24
N ARG A 232 19.23 -8.47 6.15
CA ARG A 232 19.58 -8.05 4.80
C ARG A 232 18.79 -6.80 4.41
N ASP A 233 19.31 -6.07 3.45
CA ASP A 233 18.54 -5.04 2.75
C ASP A 233 17.30 -5.66 2.09
N VAL A 234 16.16 -4.98 2.26
CA VAL A 234 14.88 -5.34 1.66
C VAL A 234 14.58 -4.36 0.55
N LYS A 235 14.33 -4.86 -0.67
CA LYS A 235 13.87 -4.03 -1.78
C LYS A 235 12.34 -3.94 -1.75
N VAL A 236 11.82 -2.75 -1.53
CA VAL A 236 10.38 -2.45 -1.49
C VAL A 236 10.00 -1.69 -2.75
N ALA A 237 9.07 -2.23 -3.53
CA ALA A 237 8.44 -1.53 -4.63
C ALA A 237 7.19 -0.82 -4.14
N VAL A 238 6.99 0.44 -4.53
CA VAL A 238 5.73 1.18 -4.33
C VAL A 238 5.11 1.41 -5.70
N LEU A 239 3.93 0.85 -5.94
CA LEU A 239 3.13 1.04 -7.15
C LEU A 239 2.04 2.09 -6.87
N GLY A 240 1.94 3.13 -7.70
CA GLY A 240 0.87 4.13 -7.57
C GLY A 240 -0.31 3.82 -8.48
N LEU A 241 -1.53 3.89 -7.96
CA LEU A 241 -2.77 3.74 -8.72
C LEU A 241 -3.72 4.88 -8.37
N THR A 242 -4.34 5.48 -9.38
CA THR A 242 -5.27 6.60 -9.27
C THR A 242 -6.71 6.20 -9.62
N ASN A 243 -7.68 7.04 -9.31
CA ASN A 243 -9.09 6.74 -9.55
C ASN A 243 -9.47 6.92 -11.04
N PRO A 244 -10.06 5.93 -11.73
CA PRO A 244 -10.49 6.08 -13.11
C PRO A 244 -11.60 7.14 -13.30
N GLY A 245 -12.33 7.48 -12.23
CA GLY A 245 -13.35 8.54 -12.21
C GLY A 245 -12.86 9.91 -12.66
N ILE A 246 -11.54 10.16 -12.66
CA ILE A 246 -10.91 11.38 -13.19
C ILE A 246 -11.34 11.67 -14.63
N ALA A 247 -11.57 10.62 -15.44
CA ALA A 247 -12.02 10.75 -16.82
C ALA A 247 -13.39 11.45 -16.94
N ILE A 248 -14.23 11.38 -15.90
CA ILE A 248 -15.53 12.04 -15.81
C ILE A 248 -15.40 13.37 -15.09
N TRP A 249 -14.88 13.37 -13.85
CA TRP A 249 -14.89 14.54 -12.97
C TRP A 249 -14.06 15.70 -13.51
N ASP A 250 -12.92 15.39 -14.12
CA ASP A 250 -11.97 16.36 -14.67
C ASP A 250 -11.91 16.33 -16.19
N LYS A 251 -13.00 15.92 -16.84
CA LYS A 251 -13.08 15.74 -18.30
C LYS A 251 -12.51 16.94 -19.07
N ALA A 252 -12.82 18.17 -18.68
CA ALA A 252 -12.30 19.37 -19.34
C ALA A 252 -10.76 19.49 -19.30
N ASN A 253 -10.14 18.97 -18.25
CA ASN A 253 -8.70 19.02 -18.04
C ASN A 253 -7.97 17.85 -18.74
N VAL A 254 -8.57 16.65 -18.73
CA VAL A 254 -7.90 15.39 -19.14
C VAL A 254 -8.34 14.82 -20.49
N GLN A 255 -9.51 15.20 -21.00
CA GLN A 255 -10.07 14.63 -22.24
C GLN A 255 -9.11 14.84 -23.42
N GLY A 256 -8.85 13.74 -24.15
CA GLY A 256 -7.95 13.72 -25.30
C GLY A 256 -6.46 13.84 -24.96
N LYS A 257 -6.11 13.98 -23.67
CA LYS A 257 -4.73 14.08 -23.18
C LYS A 257 -4.35 12.84 -22.39
N MET A 258 -5.24 12.32 -21.55
CA MET A 258 -4.97 11.18 -20.68
C MET A 258 -6.11 10.17 -20.67
N THR A 259 -5.77 8.91 -20.38
CA THR A 259 -6.72 7.82 -20.15
C THR A 259 -6.39 7.10 -18.85
N PHE A 260 -7.44 6.59 -18.20
CA PHE A 260 -7.34 5.99 -16.88
C PHE A 260 -7.93 4.58 -16.88
N PRO A 261 -7.14 3.54 -17.26
CA PRO A 261 -7.58 2.15 -17.11
C PRO A 261 -7.79 1.79 -15.63
N GLY A 262 -8.52 0.69 -15.41
CA GLY A 262 -8.82 0.19 -14.08
C GLY A 262 -7.58 -0.20 -13.27
N LEU A 263 -7.76 -0.16 -11.94
CA LEU A 263 -6.69 -0.42 -10.98
C LEU A 263 -6.26 -1.89 -11.03
N GLU A 264 -7.21 -2.80 -11.19
CA GLU A 264 -7.00 -4.25 -11.18
C GLU A 264 -6.11 -4.67 -12.35
N GLU A 265 -6.40 -4.18 -13.56
CA GLU A 265 -5.65 -4.51 -14.76
C GLU A 265 -4.22 -3.97 -14.71
N GLN A 266 -4.04 -2.73 -14.22
CA GLN A 266 -2.71 -2.17 -14.07
C GLN A 266 -1.93 -2.84 -12.94
N ALA A 267 -2.57 -3.17 -11.82
CA ALA A 267 -1.93 -3.93 -10.75
C ALA A 267 -1.50 -5.32 -11.25
N ALA A 268 -2.38 -6.06 -11.94
CA ALA A 268 -2.07 -7.36 -12.51
C ALA A 268 -0.90 -7.32 -13.52
N LYS A 269 -0.75 -6.20 -14.24
CA LYS A 269 0.37 -5.98 -15.17
C LYS A 269 1.68 -5.66 -14.46
N TYR A 270 1.67 -4.75 -13.48
CA TYR A 270 2.89 -4.24 -12.87
C TYR A 270 3.42 -5.10 -11.73
N VAL A 271 2.55 -5.75 -10.93
CA VAL A 271 2.99 -6.54 -9.78
C VAL A 271 3.95 -7.68 -10.17
N PRO A 272 3.67 -8.52 -11.19
CA PRO A 272 4.62 -9.55 -11.63
C PRO A 272 5.92 -8.94 -12.16
N ARG A 273 5.85 -7.81 -12.87
CA ARG A 273 7.03 -7.10 -13.38
C ARG A 273 7.92 -6.62 -12.24
N LEU A 274 7.36 -6.01 -11.21
CA LEU A 274 8.09 -5.54 -10.03
C LEU A 274 8.80 -6.70 -9.30
N ARG A 275 8.11 -7.83 -9.16
CA ARG A 275 8.71 -9.05 -8.61
C ARG A 275 9.87 -9.56 -9.47
N SER A 276 9.71 -9.58 -10.79
CA SER A 276 10.78 -9.99 -11.71
C SER A 276 12.01 -9.06 -11.66
N MET A 277 11.82 -7.77 -11.34
CA MET A 277 12.89 -6.80 -11.11
C MET A 277 13.58 -6.95 -9.74
N GLY A 278 13.15 -7.92 -8.94
CA GLY A 278 13.75 -8.26 -7.65
C GLY A 278 13.16 -7.52 -6.46
N ALA A 279 11.90 -7.07 -6.52
CA ALA A 279 11.19 -6.56 -5.35
C ALA A 279 10.92 -7.68 -4.34
N ASP A 280 11.50 -7.57 -3.14
CA ASP A 280 11.24 -8.47 -2.01
C ASP A 280 9.84 -8.21 -1.42
N VAL A 281 9.37 -6.95 -1.48
CA VAL A 281 8.04 -6.53 -1.06
C VAL A 281 7.42 -5.60 -2.10
N VAL A 282 6.13 -5.77 -2.40
CA VAL A 282 5.34 -4.88 -3.26
C VAL A 282 4.21 -4.25 -2.45
N ILE A 283 4.24 -2.92 -2.38
CA ILE A 283 3.24 -2.08 -1.73
C ILE A 283 2.50 -1.31 -2.81
N VAL A 284 1.18 -1.31 -2.75
CA VAL A 284 0.35 -0.49 -3.64
C VAL A 284 -0.13 0.72 -2.86
N SER A 285 0.09 1.91 -3.40
CA SER A 285 -0.55 3.15 -2.95
C SER A 285 -1.68 3.45 -3.93
N ALA A 286 -2.92 3.20 -3.50
CA ALA A 286 -4.10 3.32 -4.33
C ALA A 286 -5.02 4.43 -3.83
N HIS A 287 -5.21 5.45 -4.67
CA HIS A 287 -6.20 6.49 -4.44
C HIS A 287 -7.58 6.01 -4.91
N SER A 288 -8.14 5.09 -4.14
CA SER A 288 -9.39 4.40 -4.44
C SER A 288 -9.89 3.76 -3.15
N GLY A 289 -11.18 3.91 -2.81
CA GLY A 289 -11.75 3.27 -1.64
C GLY A 289 -11.83 1.74 -1.77
N SER A 290 -12.41 1.09 -0.75
CA SER A 290 -12.36 -0.38 -0.62
C SER A 290 -13.70 -1.09 -0.81
N SER A 291 -14.78 -0.35 -1.00
CA SER A 291 -16.16 -0.86 -1.03
C SER A 291 -16.52 -1.72 -2.24
N GLY A 292 -15.77 -1.64 -3.34
CA GLY A 292 -16.14 -2.27 -4.62
C GLY A 292 -17.30 -1.56 -5.33
N THR A 293 -17.66 -0.34 -4.91
CA THR A 293 -18.77 0.44 -5.49
C THR A 293 -18.25 1.63 -6.31
N SER A 294 -19.07 2.14 -7.22
CA SER A 294 -18.80 3.35 -8.00
C SER A 294 -19.92 4.37 -7.84
N SER A 295 -19.57 5.63 -7.60
CA SER A 295 -20.52 6.75 -7.55
C SER A 295 -21.07 7.11 -8.93
N TYR A 296 -20.29 6.84 -9.98
CA TYR A 296 -20.66 7.10 -11.38
C TYR A 296 -21.36 5.92 -12.08
N GLY A 297 -21.81 4.90 -11.32
CA GLY A 297 -22.52 3.76 -11.89
C GLY A 297 -21.72 3.02 -12.96
N ASP A 298 -22.32 2.85 -14.14
CA ASP A 298 -21.78 2.16 -15.32
C ASP A 298 -21.15 3.09 -16.37
N GLN A 299 -21.02 4.38 -16.08
CA GLN A 299 -20.46 5.37 -17.02
C GLN A 299 -19.00 5.06 -17.41
N LEU A 300 -18.28 4.34 -16.56
CA LEU A 300 -16.97 3.78 -16.87
C LEU A 300 -16.99 2.27 -16.65
N PRO A 301 -16.23 1.50 -17.46
CA PRO A 301 -16.12 0.06 -17.28
C PRO A 301 -15.28 -0.33 -16.05
N TYR A 302 -14.80 0.65 -15.27
CA TYR A 302 -13.89 0.45 -14.15
C TYR A 302 -14.52 0.86 -12.83
N VAL A 303 -14.26 0.08 -11.79
CA VAL A 303 -14.77 0.33 -10.43
C VAL A 303 -13.98 1.46 -9.76
N GLU A 304 -14.69 2.38 -9.13
CA GLU A 304 -14.11 3.55 -8.45
C GLU A 304 -13.34 3.13 -7.20
N ASN A 305 -14.00 2.34 -6.34
CA ASN A 305 -13.49 1.89 -5.05
C ASN A 305 -12.96 0.44 -5.14
N ALA A 306 -11.99 0.23 -6.02
CA ALA A 306 -11.45 -1.07 -6.38
C ALA A 306 -10.30 -1.57 -5.49
N ALA A 307 -9.84 -0.82 -4.48
CA ALA A 307 -8.66 -1.23 -3.70
C ALA A 307 -8.86 -2.57 -2.97
N GLY A 308 -10.09 -2.88 -2.56
CA GLY A 308 -10.45 -4.20 -2.02
C GLY A 308 -10.33 -5.31 -3.07
N LEU A 309 -10.86 -5.08 -4.27
CA LEU A 309 -10.81 -6.03 -5.39
C LEU A 309 -9.36 -6.30 -5.84
N VAL A 310 -8.53 -5.26 -5.92
CA VAL A 310 -7.09 -5.39 -6.21
C VAL A 310 -6.41 -6.31 -5.19
N ALA A 311 -6.75 -6.18 -3.89
CA ALA A 311 -6.17 -7.03 -2.85
C ALA A 311 -6.58 -8.50 -2.98
N GLU A 312 -7.79 -8.77 -3.47
CA GLU A 312 -8.33 -10.12 -3.61
C GLU A 312 -7.86 -10.81 -4.88
N GLN A 313 -7.80 -10.06 -5.99
CA GLN A 313 -7.60 -10.63 -7.32
C GLN A 313 -6.14 -10.62 -7.78
N VAL A 314 -5.30 -9.73 -7.25
CA VAL A 314 -3.91 -9.58 -7.73
C VAL A 314 -2.92 -10.23 -6.76
N PRO A 315 -2.40 -11.43 -7.08
CA PRO A 315 -1.43 -12.10 -6.23
C PRO A 315 -0.09 -11.36 -6.23
N GLY A 316 0.63 -11.43 -5.10
CA GLY A 316 1.98 -10.88 -4.97
C GLY A 316 2.05 -9.44 -4.43
N ILE A 317 0.91 -8.85 -4.06
CA ILE A 317 0.85 -7.61 -3.27
C ILE A 317 0.95 -7.95 -1.78
N ASP A 318 1.84 -7.28 -1.04
CA ASP A 318 1.98 -7.49 0.40
C ASP A 318 1.07 -6.55 1.20
N ALA A 319 1.00 -5.28 0.79
CA ALA A 319 0.21 -4.25 1.45
C ALA A 319 -0.40 -3.26 0.45
N ILE A 320 -1.59 -2.75 0.77
CA ILE A 320 -2.23 -1.66 0.05
C ILE A 320 -2.51 -0.52 1.03
N LEU A 321 -1.95 0.66 0.73
CA LEU A 321 -2.37 1.92 1.32
C LEU A 321 -3.53 2.46 0.48
N VAL A 322 -4.65 2.73 1.14
CA VAL A 322 -5.93 3.10 0.53
C VAL A 322 -6.22 4.57 0.82
N GLY A 323 -6.55 5.34 -0.22
CA GLY A 323 -7.11 6.71 -0.14
C GLY A 323 -8.52 6.81 -0.70
N ALA A 324 -9.00 8.02 -0.99
CA ALA A 324 -10.23 8.29 -1.76
C ALA A 324 -11.52 7.69 -1.20
N ARG A 325 -11.72 7.72 0.13
CA ARG A 325 -12.94 7.15 0.72
C ARG A 325 -14.16 8.03 0.43
N ALA A 326 -15.08 7.53 -0.40
CA ALA A 326 -16.40 8.13 -0.59
C ALA A 326 -17.22 8.16 0.71
N HIS A 327 -18.05 9.19 0.89
CA HIS A 327 -19.03 9.26 1.97
C HIS A 327 -19.90 8.00 1.97
N GLY A 328 -19.76 7.16 3.00
CA GLY A 328 -20.55 5.94 3.17
C GLY A 328 -19.83 4.61 2.96
N ASP A 329 -18.52 4.57 2.65
CA ASP A 329 -17.75 3.32 2.71
C ASP A 329 -17.55 2.91 4.20
N PRO A 330 -18.19 1.83 4.70
CA PRO A 330 -18.06 1.40 6.10
C PRO A 330 -16.62 0.99 6.47
N GLY A 331 -15.70 0.97 5.50
CA GLY A 331 -14.39 0.38 5.60
C GLY A 331 -14.50 -1.13 5.60
N VAL A 332 -13.38 -1.81 5.39
CA VAL A 332 -13.30 -3.27 5.53
C VAL A 332 -13.87 -3.66 6.90
N PRO A 333 -14.95 -4.46 6.98
CA PRO A 333 -15.47 -4.92 8.26
C PRO A 333 -14.33 -5.60 9.00
N GLY A 334 -13.98 -5.06 10.18
CA GLY A 334 -13.11 -5.75 11.11
C GLY A 334 -13.78 -7.07 11.45
N GLY A 335 -13.36 -8.15 10.80
CA GLY A 335 -13.87 -9.48 11.06
C GLY A 335 -13.79 -9.72 12.57
N ARG A 336 -14.92 -10.08 13.19
CA ARG A 336 -14.99 -10.48 14.60
C ARG A 336 -14.12 -11.72 14.80
N THR A 337 -12.82 -11.54 14.99
CA THR A 337 -11.99 -12.56 15.61
C THR A 337 -12.07 -12.35 17.11
N ARG A 338 -12.80 -13.23 17.80
CA ARG A 338 -12.76 -13.37 19.26
C ARG A 338 -11.32 -13.64 19.69
N ARG A 339 -10.53 -12.59 19.98
CA ARG A 339 -9.38 -12.54 20.90
C ARG A 339 -8.70 -11.17 20.82
N PRO A 340 -8.35 -10.54 21.94
CA PRO A 340 -7.68 -9.24 21.95
C PRO A 340 -6.27 -9.35 21.34
N ALA A 341 -5.81 -8.24 20.79
CA ALA A 341 -4.58 -8.09 20.02
C ALA A 341 -3.36 -8.80 20.62
N ARG A 342 -2.99 -9.93 20.04
CA ARG A 342 -1.63 -10.48 20.05
C ARG A 342 -1.33 -11.00 18.65
N THR A 343 -0.32 -10.40 18.01
CA THR A 343 0.51 -10.98 16.95
C THR A 343 -0.05 -12.24 16.26
N TRP A 344 -0.67 -12.06 15.08
CA TRP A 344 -1.08 -13.20 14.25
C TRP A 344 -0.10 -13.45 13.10
N CYS A 345 0.38 -14.69 13.08
CA CYS A 345 1.27 -15.33 12.12
C CYS A 345 0.48 -15.66 10.84
N CYS A 346 0.99 -15.28 9.66
CA CYS A 346 0.39 -15.71 8.39
C CYS A 346 0.62 -17.22 8.17
N ARG A 347 -0.49 -17.96 7.97
CA ARG A 347 -0.50 -19.36 7.52
C ARG A 347 -0.38 -19.37 5.99
N SER A 348 0.62 -20.07 5.48
CA SER A 348 0.90 -20.30 4.06
C SER A 348 -0.19 -21.12 3.38
N ARG A 349 -0.46 -20.82 2.11
CA ARG A 349 -0.61 -21.86 1.09
C ARG A 349 0.59 -21.80 0.17
#